data_AF-A0A4R9WVL8-F1
#
_entry.id   AF-A0A4R9WVL8-F1
#
_cell.length_a   1.000
_cell.length_b   1.000
_cell.length_c   1.000
_cell.angle_alpha   90.00
_cell.angle_beta   90.00
_cell.angle_gamma   90.00
#
_symmetry.space_group_name_H-M   'P 1'
#
loop_
_entity.id
_entity.type
_entity.pdbx_description
1 polymer ?
#
loop_
_entity_poly.entity_id
_entity_poly.type
_entity_poly.pdbx_seq_one_letter_code
_entity_poly.pdbx_strand_id
1 'polypeptide(L)'
;HMAVGGGEKRAEAMAALAGMYHTRATAPEIADWIAAAEGEALDDEQRAALGELRRQYTNLTCLPVQFVERQTTARMRCEQLWRDLRAKNDWAGFQPALEGVVALVREEAALRSGV
;
A
#
# COMPACT_ATOMS: atom_id res chain seq x y z
N HIS A 1 -25.98 1.67 -7.63
CA HIS A 1 -26.57 2.70 -6.75
C HIS A 1 -26.41 2.27 -5.30
N MET A 2 -25.93 3.13 -4.40
CA MET A 2 -26.01 2.89 -2.94
C MET A 2 -27.20 3.67 -2.36
N ALA A 3 -27.90 3.06 -1.40
CA ALA A 3 -28.92 3.74 -0.62
C ALA A 3 -28.28 4.67 0.44
N VAL A 4 -28.95 5.77 0.76
CA VAL A 4 -28.54 6.68 1.85
C VAL A 4 -28.48 5.90 3.16
N GLY A 5 -27.38 6.03 3.91
CA GLY A 5 -27.13 5.31 5.16
C GLY A 5 -26.38 3.97 5.02
N GLY A 6 -26.28 3.40 3.81
CA GLY A 6 -25.55 2.13 3.58
C GLY A 6 -24.03 2.25 3.48
N GLY A 7 -23.50 3.48 3.46
CA GLY A 7 -22.08 3.76 3.21
C GLY A 7 -21.15 3.19 4.28
N GLU A 8 -21.50 3.30 5.55
CA GLU A 8 -20.67 2.86 6.68
C GLU A 8 -20.50 1.34 6.70
N LYS A 9 -21.60 0.57 6.62
CA LYS A 9 -21.54 -0.90 6.55
C LYS A 9 -20.82 -1.42 5.30
N ARG A 10 -20.94 -0.71 4.17
CA ARG A 10 -20.13 -1.04 2.99
C ARG A 10 -18.65 -0.78 3.24
N ALA A 11 -18.29 0.34 3.88
CA ALA A 11 -16.90 0.65 4.21
C ALA A 11 -16.30 -0.41 5.14
N GLU A 12 -17.03 -0.82 6.18
CA GLU A 12 -16.63 -1.93 7.07
C GLU A 12 -16.40 -3.24 6.29
N ALA A 13 -17.34 -3.63 5.42
CA ALA A 13 -17.22 -4.86 4.64
C ALA A 13 -16.04 -4.81 3.65
N MET A 14 -15.81 -3.67 3.00
CA MET A 14 -14.67 -3.47 2.10
C MET A 14 -13.34 -3.51 2.85
N ALA A 15 -13.26 -2.92 4.05
CA ALA A 15 -12.07 -2.97 4.89
C ALA A 15 -11.76 -4.42 5.32
N ALA A 16 -12.78 -5.19 5.72
CA ALA A 16 -12.62 -6.60 6.06
C ALA A 16 -12.11 -7.43 4.88
N LEU A 17 -12.70 -7.28 3.68
CA LEU A 17 -12.26 -7.96 2.47
C LEU A 17 -10.83 -7.58 2.08
N ALA A 18 -10.46 -6.31 2.19
CA ALA A 18 -9.11 -5.84 1.91
C ALA A 18 -8.09 -6.44 2.88
N GLY A 19 -8.43 -6.52 4.18
CA GLY A 19 -7.60 -7.18 5.18
C GLY A 19 -7.41 -8.67 4.88
N MET A 20 -8.50 -9.39 4.58
CA MET A 20 -8.43 -10.82 4.22
C MET A 20 -7.59 -11.06 2.96
N TYR A 21 -7.77 -10.22 1.92
CA TYR A 21 -6.98 -10.29 0.70
C TYR A 21 -5.49 -10.07 1.01
N HIS A 22 -5.15 -9.01 1.74
CA HIS A 22 -3.76 -8.69 2.06
C HIS A 22 -3.11 -9.83 2.84
N THR A 23 -3.72 -10.31 3.93
CA THR A 23 -3.19 -11.44 4.73
C THR A 23 -2.90 -12.66 3.86
N ARG A 24 -3.80 -13.01 2.94
CA ARG A 24 -3.60 -14.15 2.04
C ARG A 24 -2.52 -13.88 1.00
N ALA A 25 -2.49 -12.69 0.42
CA ALA A 25 -1.54 -12.32 -0.63
C ALA A 25 -0.10 -12.11 -0.11
N THR A 26 0.07 -11.89 1.20
CA THR A 26 1.38 -11.75 1.87
C THR A 26 1.77 -12.94 2.72
N ALA A 27 1.08 -14.08 2.59
CA ALA A 27 1.40 -15.25 3.37
C ALA A 27 2.86 -15.70 3.11
N PRO A 28 3.64 -16.06 4.15
CA PRO A 28 5.07 -16.34 4.01
C PRO A 28 5.34 -17.53 3.05
N GLU A 29 4.47 -18.53 3.02
CA GLU A 29 4.57 -19.70 2.14
C GLU A 29 4.56 -19.35 0.64
N ILE A 30 4.03 -18.18 0.24
CA ILE A 30 4.03 -17.73 -1.15
C ILE A 30 5.46 -17.48 -1.66
N ALA A 31 6.36 -16.98 -0.81
CA ALA A 31 7.76 -16.80 -1.18
C ALA A 31 8.40 -18.15 -1.56
N ASP A 32 8.14 -19.18 -0.76
CA ASP A 32 8.65 -20.53 -0.98
C ASP A 32 8.07 -21.14 -2.27
N TRP A 33 6.78 -20.93 -2.54
CA TRP A 33 6.14 -21.40 -3.77
C TRP A 33 6.69 -20.71 -5.03
N ILE A 34 6.92 -19.40 -4.96
CA ILE A 34 7.54 -18.64 -6.06
C ILE A 34 8.95 -19.20 -6.32
N ALA A 35 9.76 -19.36 -5.28
CA ALA A 35 11.13 -19.89 -5.41
C ALA A 35 11.16 -21.32 -5.94
N ALA A 36 10.21 -22.17 -5.54
CA ALA A 36 10.08 -23.52 -6.08
C ALA A 36 9.73 -23.52 -7.57
N ALA A 37 8.75 -22.69 -7.97
CA ALA A 37 8.31 -22.59 -9.36
C ALA A 37 9.41 -22.05 -10.31
N GLU A 38 10.35 -21.24 -9.81
CA GLU A 38 11.50 -20.79 -10.60
C GLU A 38 12.40 -21.94 -11.09
N GLY A 39 12.38 -23.09 -10.39
CA GLY A 39 13.13 -24.30 -10.75
C GLY A 39 12.40 -25.23 -11.73
N GLU A 40 11.16 -24.93 -12.12
CA GLU A 40 10.34 -25.79 -12.97
C GLU A 40 10.58 -25.54 -14.47
N ALA A 41 10.20 -26.51 -15.31
CA ALA A 41 10.21 -26.37 -16.76
C ALA A 41 8.99 -25.55 -17.21
N LEU A 42 9.15 -24.22 -17.23
CA LEU A 42 8.08 -23.28 -17.59
C LEU A 42 8.12 -22.88 -19.07
N ASP A 43 6.94 -22.77 -19.68
CA ASP A 43 6.77 -22.06 -20.94
C ASP A 43 6.90 -20.53 -20.77
N ASP A 44 6.83 -19.79 -21.87
CA ASP A 44 7.03 -18.33 -21.87
C ASP A 44 5.92 -17.58 -21.11
N GLU A 45 4.68 -18.07 -21.17
CA GLU A 45 3.54 -17.45 -20.49
C GLU A 45 3.62 -17.67 -18.98
N GLN A 46 3.94 -18.90 -18.56
CA GLN A 46 4.16 -19.27 -17.16
C GLN A 46 5.33 -18.50 -16.56
N ARG A 47 6.42 -18.33 -17.30
CA ARG A 47 7.59 -17.53 -16.86
C ARG A 47 7.21 -16.06 -16.67
N ALA A 48 6.43 -15.49 -17.58
CA ALA A 48 5.92 -14.12 -17.44
C ALA A 48 4.98 -13.97 -16.24
N ALA A 49 4.06 -14.93 -16.05
CA ALA A 49 3.15 -14.96 -14.91
C ALA A 49 3.90 -15.07 -13.58
N LEU A 50 4.92 -15.92 -13.48
CA LEU A 50 5.76 -16.07 -12.29
C LEU A 50 6.51 -14.77 -11.97
N GLY A 51 7.05 -14.09 -12.99
CA GLY A 51 7.67 -12.78 -12.83
C GLY A 51 6.72 -11.73 -12.26
N GLU A 52 5.47 -11.71 -12.73
CA GLU A 52 4.44 -10.81 -12.22
C GLU A 52 3.98 -11.18 -10.80
N LEU A 53 3.82 -12.46 -10.48
CA LEU A 53 3.52 -12.94 -9.13
C LEU A 53 4.61 -12.53 -8.14
N ARG A 54 5.89 -12.72 -8.50
CA ARG A 54 7.03 -12.25 -7.69
C ARG A 54 6.99 -10.75 -7.49
N ARG A 55 6.78 -9.97 -8.55
CA ARG A 55 6.67 -8.51 -8.47
C ARG A 55 5.53 -8.06 -7.56
N GLN A 56 4.37 -8.70 -7.63
CA GLN A 56 3.23 -8.39 -6.77
C GLN A 56 3.51 -8.75 -5.31
N TYR A 57 4.02 -9.94 -5.05
CA TYR A 57 4.36 -10.39 -3.70
C TYR A 57 5.38 -9.47 -3.04
N THR A 58 6.50 -9.19 -3.72
CA THR A 58 7.51 -8.23 -3.26
C THR A 58 6.89 -6.87 -2.94
N ASN A 59 6.04 -6.34 -3.82
CA ASN A 59 5.41 -5.03 -3.58
C ASN A 59 4.47 -5.00 -2.36
N LEU A 60 3.86 -6.14 -2.01
CA LEU A 60 2.98 -6.27 -0.85
C LEU A 60 3.76 -6.50 0.46
N THR A 61 4.98 -7.04 0.41
CA THR A 61 5.75 -7.45 1.59
C THR A 61 7.00 -6.61 1.87
N CYS A 62 7.50 -5.83 0.90
CA CYS A 62 8.75 -5.07 1.01
C CYS A 62 8.74 -3.91 2.03
N LEU A 63 7.56 -3.48 2.49
CA LEU A 63 7.43 -2.36 3.41
C LEU A 63 7.34 -2.86 4.86
N PRO A 64 8.23 -2.40 5.76
CA PRO A 64 8.11 -2.70 7.19
C PRO A 64 6.78 -2.18 7.76
N VAL A 65 6.15 -2.95 8.66
CA VAL A 65 4.90 -2.55 9.34
C VAL A 65 5.02 -1.15 9.97
N GLN A 66 6.15 -0.89 10.64
CA GLN A 66 6.45 0.40 11.26
C GLN A 66 6.43 1.56 10.25
N PHE A 67 6.93 1.32 9.03
CA PHE A 67 6.92 2.32 7.96
C PHE A 67 5.49 2.61 7.50
N VAL A 68 4.68 1.56 7.30
CA VAL A 68 3.27 1.67 6.88
C VAL A 68 2.45 2.46 7.92
N GLU A 69 2.66 2.22 9.21
CA GLU A 69 2.02 2.96 10.31
C GLU A 69 2.37 4.45 10.30
N ARG A 70 3.67 4.78 10.17
CA ARG A 70 4.14 6.17 10.06
C ARG A 70 3.54 6.85 8.83
N GLN A 71 3.56 6.18 7.68
CA GLN A 71 3.02 6.70 6.43
C GLN A 71 1.53 6.98 6.51
N THR A 72 0.76 6.04 7.08
CA THR A 72 -0.69 6.18 7.24
C THR A 72 -1.03 7.35 8.15
N THR A 73 -0.36 7.45 9.30
CA THR A 73 -0.52 8.56 10.25
C THR A 73 -0.21 9.92 9.61
N ALA A 74 0.91 10.02 8.90
CA ALA A 74 1.33 11.26 8.24
C ALA A 74 0.34 11.70 7.15
N ARG A 75 -0.15 10.74 6.33
CA ARG A 75 -1.16 11.02 5.28
C ARG A 75 -2.47 11.52 5.86
N MET A 76 -3.03 10.84 6.88
CA MET A 76 -4.27 11.26 7.52
C MET A 76 -4.16 12.67 8.12
N ARG A 77 -3.05 12.94 8.83
CA ARG A 77 -2.79 14.27 9.40
C ARG A 77 -2.66 15.35 8.32
N CYS A 78 -1.94 15.06 7.24
CA CYS A 78 -1.76 15.98 6.12
C CYS A 78 -3.10 16.28 5.44
N GLU A 79 -3.94 15.27 5.23
CA GLU A 79 -5.27 15.42 4.62
C GLU A 79 -6.20 16.27 5.48
N GLN A 80 -6.20 16.06 6.80
CA GLN A 80 -6.98 16.88 7.73
C GLN A 80 -6.52 18.35 7.70
N LEU A 81 -5.20 18.60 7.78
CA LEU A 81 -4.66 19.95 7.69
C LEU A 81 -4.97 20.61 6.35
N TRP A 82 -4.95 19.86 5.25
CA TRP A 82 -5.30 20.38 3.94
C TRP A 82 -6.74 20.91 3.89
N ARG A 83 -7.70 20.16 4.45
CA ARG A 83 -9.11 20.60 4.50
C ARG A 83 -9.27 21.94 5.21
N ASP A 84 -8.54 22.12 6.32
CA ASP A 84 -8.69 23.29 7.17
C ASP A 84 -7.92 24.51 6.64
N LEU A 85 -6.70 24.31 6.14
CA LEU A 85 -5.78 25.38 5.76
C LEU A 85 -5.98 25.85 4.32
N ARG A 86 -6.45 24.98 3.42
CA ARG A 86 -6.76 25.36 2.03
C ARG A 86 -7.82 26.46 1.99
N ALA A 87 -8.89 26.34 2.76
CA ALA A 87 -9.96 27.35 2.81
C ALA A 87 -9.47 28.70 3.36
N LYS A 88 -8.44 28.68 4.20
CA LYS A 88 -7.81 29.86 4.80
C LYS A 88 -6.69 30.44 3.94
N ASN A 89 -6.37 29.79 2.82
CA ASN A 89 -5.20 30.09 1.98
C ASN A 89 -3.88 30.12 2.79
N ASP A 90 -3.77 29.27 3.81
CA ASP A 90 -2.61 29.22 4.71
C ASP A 90 -1.60 28.17 4.21
N TRP A 91 -0.78 28.57 3.24
CA TRP A 91 0.30 27.73 2.73
C TRP A 91 1.36 27.44 3.78
N ALA A 92 1.76 28.44 4.56
CA ALA A 92 2.86 28.32 5.52
C ALA A 92 2.54 27.31 6.64
N GLY A 93 1.27 27.26 7.08
CA GLY A 93 0.81 26.24 8.02
C GLY A 93 0.72 24.83 7.42
N PHE A 94 0.48 24.71 6.10
CA PHE A 94 0.31 23.42 5.43
C PHE A 94 1.63 22.78 4.99
N GLN A 95 2.58 23.60 4.54
CA GLN A 95 3.85 23.15 3.94
C GLN A 95 4.59 22.08 4.77
N PRO A 96 4.76 22.21 6.11
CA PRO A 96 5.49 21.20 6.88
C PRO A 96 4.84 19.80 6.86
N ALA A 97 3.50 19.75 6.80
CA ALA A 97 2.79 18.47 6.70
C ALA A 97 3.02 17.79 5.35
N LEU A 98 3.01 18.58 4.27
CA LEU A 98 3.29 18.08 2.92
C LEU A 98 4.75 17.60 2.79
N GLU A 99 5.71 18.35 3.34
CA GLU A 99 7.13 17.97 3.35
C GLU A 99 7.35 16.62 4.03
N GLY A 100 6.66 16.38 5.16
CA GLY A 100 6.69 15.09 5.84
C GLY A 100 6.18 13.94 4.97
N VAL A 101 5.08 14.15 4.23
CA VAL A 101 4.54 13.15 3.28
C VAL A 101 5.51 12.91 2.13
N VAL A 102 6.10 13.96 1.54
CA VAL A 102 7.07 13.83 0.44
C VAL A 102 8.32 13.07 0.89
N ALA A 103 8.82 13.32 2.09
CA ALA A 103 9.94 12.58 2.66
C ALA A 103 9.64 11.09 2.78
N LEU A 104 8.44 10.73 3.28
CA LEU A 104 8.00 9.34 3.39
C LEU A 104 7.82 8.68 2.01
N VAL A 105 7.36 9.40 0.99
CA VAL A 105 7.26 8.86 -0.38
C VAL A 105 8.64 8.54 -0.96
N ARG A 106 9.66 9.37 -0.67
CA ARG A 106 11.05 9.09 -1.08
C ARG A 106 11.63 7.88 -0.34
N GLU A 107 11.35 7.75 0.96
CA GLU A 107 11.73 6.58 1.75
C GLU A 107 11.04 5.30 1.20
N GLU A 108 9.75 5.36 0.85
CA GLU A 108 9.04 4.24 0.22
C GLU A 108 9.71 3.82 -1.10
N ALA A 109 10.06 4.78 -1.95
CA ALA A 109 10.73 4.50 -3.21
C ALA A 109 12.08 3.80 -3.00
N ALA A 110 12.86 4.26 -2.02
CA ALA A 110 14.13 3.62 -1.65
C ALA A 110 13.91 2.18 -1.17
N LEU A 111 12.95 1.96 -0.26
CA LEU A 111 12.59 0.62 0.23
C LEU A 111 12.19 -0.32 -0.91
N ARG A 112 11.33 0.14 -1.82
CA ARG A 112 10.87 -0.65 -2.96
C ARG A 112 11.97 -0.94 -3.99
N SER A 113 12.94 -0.03 -4.16
CA SER A 113 14.05 -0.22 -5.10
C SER A 113 15.14 -1.16 -4.58
N GLY A 114 15.16 -1.43 -3.28
CA GLY A 114 16.18 -2.26 -2.63
C GLY A 114 15.83 -3.75 -2.56
N VAL A 115 14.70 -4.17 -3.13
CA VAL A 115 14.21 -5.56 -3.11
C VAL A 115 14.16 -6.15 -4.52
#